data_AF-A0A1H4DFP3-F1
#
_entry.id   AF-A0A1H4DFP3-F1
#
_cell.length_a   1.000
_cell.length_b   1.000
_cell.length_c   1.000
_cell.angle_alpha   90.00
_cell.angle_beta   90.00
_cell.angle_gamma   90.00
#
_symmetry.space_group_name_H-M   'P 1'
#
loop_
_entity.id
_entity.type
_entity.pdbx_description
1 polymer ?
#
loop_
_entity_poly.entity_id
_entity_poly.type
_entity_poly.pdbx_seq_one_letter_code
_entity_poly.pdbx_strand_id
1 'polypeptide(L)'
;MSVKAKLIIDDMEVNILWFTFGFNQGADISGRPSQRPRFVGLKLIIETRKDLNLAEWSFSPNEKKQIELHIYPIIMGGKTRKLYFYDCHLVSWKNDFTATGSNPMSETLDITCAGVEDSTSAGVYSAYWRETFKKDNVEATILEEIEPKLVEYHFENKNGEVIEEKDIKGNQEIELVITTENANGTTIKVNLNNSRLDFKHNGEILENDILKGVKINDEETRVPLTAIKQ
;
A
#
# COMPACT_ATOMS: atom_id res chain seq x y z
N MET A 1 -17.46 -32.07 8.98
CA MET A 1 -16.58 -30.93 9.34
C MET A 1 -16.89 -29.80 8.37
N SER A 2 -16.90 -28.53 8.79
CA SER A 2 -17.31 -27.38 7.94
C SER A 2 -16.14 -26.56 7.36
N VAL A 3 -14.93 -26.76 7.89
CA VAL A 3 -13.70 -26.09 7.44
C VAL A 3 -12.51 -27.05 7.47
N LYS A 4 -11.45 -26.73 6.72
CA LYS A 4 -10.12 -27.35 6.82
C LYS A 4 -9.09 -26.25 7.11
N ALA A 5 -8.15 -26.50 8.02
CA ALA A 5 -7.13 -25.53 8.39
C ALA A 5 -5.73 -26.03 8.03
N LYS A 6 -4.87 -25.13 7.56
CA LYS A 6 -3.49 -25.43 7.21
C LYS A 6 -2.52 -24.36 7.70
N LEU A 7 -1.35 -24.82 8.12
CA LEU A 7 -0.21 -23.99 8.50
C LEU A 7 0.71 -23.87 7.28
N ILE A 8 1.10 -22.65 6.94
CA ILE A 8 2.17 -22.38 5.98
C ILE A 8 3.40 -21.95 6.79
N ILE A 9 4.49 -22.69 6.65
CA ILE A 9 5.77 -22.47 7.34
C ILE A 9 6.91 -22.91 6.42
N ASP A 10 7.91 -22.06 6.22
CA ASP A 10 9.05 -22.32 5.30
C ASP A 10 8.61 -22.83 3.92
N ASP A 11 7.62 -22.17 3.32
CA ASP A 11 6.99 -22.54 2.05
C ASP A 11 6.31 -23.94 2.03
N MET A 12 6.20 -24.59 3.18
CA MET A 12 5.52 -25.87 3.35
C MET A 12 4.11 -25.69 3.89
N GLU A 13 3.17 -26.41 3.29
CA GLU A 13 1.78 -26.48 3.74
C GLU A 13 1.52 -27.73 4.59
N VAL A 14 1.09 -27.55 5.84
CA VAL A 14 0.87 -28.64 6.81
C VAL A 14 -0.57 -28.64 7.29
N ASN A 15 -1.16 -29.83 7.41
CA ASN A 15 -2.52 -29.96 7.92
C ASN A 15 -2.57 -29.66 9.42
N ILE A 16 -3.52 -28.82 9.82
CA ILE A 16 -3.80 -28.52 11.23
C ILE A 16 -4.95 -29.41 11.70
N LEU A 17 -4.71 -30.16 12.76
CA LEU A 17 -5.71 -30.98 13.46
C LEU A 17 -6.50 -30.15 14.47
N TRP A 18 -5.84 -29.19 15.12
CA TRP A 18 -6.45 -28.29 16.09
C TRP A 18 -5.62 -27.01 16.23
N PHE A 19 -6.28 -25.88 16.52
CA PHE A 19 -5.57 -24.66 16.91
C PHE A 19 -6.39 -23.80 17.87
N THR A 20 -5.68 -22.93 18.60
CA THR A 20 -6.27 -21.80 19.31
C THR A 20 -5.29 -20.64 19.32
N PHE A 21 -5.81 -19.42 19.31
CA PHE A 21 -5.06 -18.22 19.58
C PHE A 21 -5.98 -17.18 20.22
N GLY A 22 -5.39 -16.16 20.84
CA GLY A 22 -6.18 -15.10 21.42
C GLY A 22 -5.36 -13.93 21.87
N PHE A 23 -6.08 -12.90 22.29
CA PHE A 23 -5.53 -11.71 22.92
C PHE A 23 -6.12 -11.57 24.31
N ASN A 24 -5.30 -11.10 25.24
CA ASN A 24 -5.73 -10.75 26.58
C ASN A 24 -5.43 -9.28 26.85
N GLN A 25 -6.39 -8.58 27.44
CA GLN A 25 -6.23 -7.20 27.87
C GLN A 25 -6.73 -7.08 29.32
N GLY A 26 -5.88 -6.58 30.20
CA GLY A 26 -6.26 -6.30 31.59
C GLY A 26 -7.34 -5.21 31.65
N ALA A 27 -8.26 -5.35 32.60
CA ALA A 27 -9.28 -4.35 32.92
C ALA A 27 -9.08 -3.83 34.35
N ASP A 28 -9.51 -2.60 34.62
CA ASP A 28 -9.56 -2.03 35.97
C ASP A 28 -10.78 -2.56 36.76
N ILE A 29 -10.95 -2.08 38.00
CA ILE A 29 -12.05 -2.47 38.88
C ILE A 29 -13.45 -2.13 38.31
N SER A 30 -13.53 -1.19 37.38
CA SER A 30 -14.78 -0.81 36.70
C SER A 30 -15.03 -1.62 35.43
N GLY A 31 -14.12 -2.54 35.07
CA GLY A 31 -14.19 -3.33 33.84
C GLY A 31 -13.69 -2.59 32.60
N ARG A 32 -13.08 -1.41 32.74
CA ARG A 32 -12.50 -0.66 31.61
C ARG A 32 -11.10 -1.18 31.29
N PRO A 33 -10.70 -1.27 30.01
CA PRO A 33 -9.35 -1.67 29.67
C PRO A 33 -8.27 -0.80 30.32
N SER A 34 -7.29 -1.43 30.98
CA SER A 34 -6.22 -0.76 31.74
C SER A 34 -4.81 -1.11 31.26
N GLN A 35 -4.68 -2.01 30.28
CA GLN A 35 -3.41 -2.45 29.71
C GLN A 35 -3.49 -2.50 28.18
N ARG A 36 -2.33 -2.58 27.51
CA ARG A 36 -2.31 -2.90 26.07
C ARG A 36 -2.70 -4.36 25.87
N PRO A 37 -3.49 -4.71 24.84
CA PRO A 37 -3.73 -6.10 24.48
C PRO A 37 -2.40 -6.82 24.26
N ARG A 38 -2.30 -8.06 24.74
CA ARG A 38 -1.15 -8.94 24.50
C ARG A 38 -1.62 -10.17 23.77
N PHE A 39 -0.88 -10.57 22.75
CA PHE A 39 -1.05 -11.87 22.13
C PHE A 39 -0.71 -12.96 23.14
N VAL A 40 -1.65 -13.89 23.34
CA VAL A 40 -1.52 -14.99 24.32
C VAL A 40 -0.74 -16.17 23.74
N GLY A 41 -0.49 -16.14 22.42
CA GLY A 41 0.17 -17.21 21.67
C GLY A 41 -0.79 -17.91 20.72
N LEU A 42 -0.20 -18.65 19.79
CA LEU A 42 -0.84 -19.59 18.89
C LEU A 42 -0.43 -20.99 19.34
N LYS A 43 -1.39 -21.81 19.76
CA LYS A 43 -1.17 -23.23 20.01
C LYS A 43 -1.77 -24.04 18.87
N LEU A 44 -0.98 -24.96 18.31
CA LEU A 44 -1.36 -25.82 17.18
C LEU A 44 -1.15 -27.28 17.53
N ILE A 45 -1.97 -28.14 16.95
CA ILE A 45 -1.66 -29.56 16.74
C ILE A 45 -1.67 -29.79 15.23
N ILE A 46 -0.54 -30.21 14.68
CA ILE A 46 -0.37 -30.47 13.23
C ILE A 46 -0.12 -31.96 12.97
N GLU A 47 -0.42 -32.40 11.76
CA GLU A 47 0.07 -33.70 11.27
C GLU A 47 1.58 -33.64 11.08
N THR A 48 2.29 -34.70 11.50
CA THR A 48 3.74 -34.78 11.33
C THR A 48 4.14 -34.86 9.86
N ARG A 49 5.19 -34.13 9.50
CA ARG A 49 5.83 -34.19 8.19
C ARG A 49 7.29 -34.54 8.30
N LYS A 50 7.76 -35.42 7.41
CA LYS A 50 9.17 -35.84 7.37
C LYS A 50 10.12 -34.70 6.96
N ASP A 51 9.64 -33.78 6.15
CA ASP A 51 10.42 -32.70 5.55
C ASP A 51 10.30 -31.36 6.29
N LEU A 52 9.52 -31.30 7.37
CA LEU A 52 9.45 -30.14 8.24
C LEU A 52 10.39 -30.34 9.44
N ASN A 53 11.45 -29.54 9.51
CA ASN A 53 12.35 -29.51 10.67
C ASN A 53 11.95 -28.37 11.63
N LEU A 54 11.33 -28.73 12.75
CA LEU A 54 10.99 -27.78 13.83
C LEU A 54 12.04 -27.74 14.95
N ALA A 55 13.01 -28.66 14.94
CA ALA A 55 13.97 -28.80 16.03
C ALA A 55 14.81 -27.53 16.18
N GLU A 56 15.41 -27.07 15.08
CA GLU A 56 16.22 -25.83 15.06
C GLU A 56 15.45 -24.64 15.62
N TRP A 57 14.23 -24.42 15.11
CA TRP A 57 13.39 -23.34 15.59
C TRP A 57 13.01 -23.45 17.08
N SER A 58 12.87 -24.68 17.61
CA SER A 58 12.45 -24.93 19.00
C SER A 58 13.53 -24.65 20.05
N PHE A 59 14.81 -24.82 19.69
CA PHE A 59 15.94 -24.61 20.62
C PHE A 59 16.80 -23.38 20.27
N SER A 60 16.52 -22.70 19.16
CA SER A 60 17.14 -21.45 18.78
C SER A 60 16.43 -20.25 19.45
N PRO A 61 17.03 -19.58 20.44
CA PRO A 61 16.36 -18.50 21.17
C PRO A 61 16.05 -17.27 20.31
N ASN A 62 16.82 -17.06 19.23
CA ASN A 62 16.72 -15.87 18.39
C ASN A 62 16.11 -16.14 17.00
N GLU A 63 15.86 -17.42 16.67
CA GLU A 63 15.29 -17.77 15.38
C GLU A 63 13.82 -17.35 15.32
N LYS A 64 13.50 -16.59 14.27
CA LYS A 64 12.18 -16.04 14.01
C LYS A 64 11.69 -16.54 12.67
N LYS A 65 10.44 -16.99 12.61
CA LYS A 65 9.77 -17.38 11.37
C LYS A 65 8.52 -16.54 11.14
N GLN A 66 8.17 -16.38 9.87
CA GLN A 66 6.87 -15.85 9.47
C GLN A 66 6.00 -17.05 9.12
N ILE A 67 4.77 -17.11 9.63
CA ILE A 67 3.86 -18.23 9.38
C ILE A 67 2.48 -17.73 8.99
N GLU A 68 1.76 -18.54 8.23
CA GLU A 68 0.38 -18.26 7.85
C GLU A 68 -0.54 -19.38 8.32
N LEU A 69 -1.74 -19.04 8.77
CA LEU A 69 -2.80 -20.01 9.05
C LEU A 69 -3.95 -19.74 8.09
N HIS A 70 -4.21 -20.71 7.21
CA HIS A 70 -5.27 -20.67 6.22
C HIS A 70 -6.45 -21.53 6.65
N ILE A 71 -7.63 -20.93 6.76
CA ILE A 71 -8.89 -21.60 7.07
C ILE A 71 -9.73 -21.64 5.79
N TYR A 72 -9.79 -22.82 5.17
CA TYR A 72 -10.51 -23.08 3.93
C TYR A 72 -11.95 -23.50 4.25
N PRO A 73 -12.96 -22.80 3.70
CA PRO A 73 -14.33 -23.29 3.75
C PRO A 73 -14.48 -24.53 2.88
N ILE A 74 -15.32 -25.47 3.30
CA ILE A 74 -15.63 -26.68 2.51
C ILE A 74 -16.69 -26.38 1.43
N ILE A 75 -17.46 -25.30 1.59
CA ILE A 75 -18.45 -24.86 0.60
C ILE A 75 -17.77 -24.22 -0.61
N MET A 76 -18.28 -24.55 -1.80
CA MET A 76 -17.79 -24.02 -3.07
C MET A 76 -18.01 -22.50 -3.12
N GLY A 77 -16.96 -21.74 -3.46
CA GLY A 77 -17.01 -20.27 -3.56
C GLY A 77 -16.81 -19.52 -2.23
N GLY A 78 -16.63 -20.22 -1.10
CA GLY A 78 -16.28 -19.58 0.16
C GLY A 78 -14.89 -18.94 0.12
N LYS A 79 -14.73 -17.75 0.71
CA LYS A 79 -13.42 -17.09 0.84
C LYS A 79 -12.60 -17.74 1.95
N THR A 80 -11.33 -18.02 1.67
CA THR A 80 -10.35 -18.45 2.68
C THR A 80 -10.07 -17.31 3.65
N ARG A 81 -10.20 -17.56 4.94
CA ARG A 81 -9.68 -16.66 5.97
C ARG A 81 -8.21 -16.98 6.20
N LYS A 82 -7.36 -15.96 6.08
CA LYS A 82 -5.92 -16.05 6.30
C LYS A 82 -5.53 -15.25 7.53
N LEU A 83 -4.71 -15.85 8.37
CA LEU A 83 -4.05 -15.19 9.49
C LEU A 83 -2.56 -15.18 9.19
N TYR A 84 -1.94 -14.01 9.30
CA TYR A 84 -0.51 -13.83 9.12
C TYR A 84 0.12 -13.54 10.48
N PHE A 85 1.16 -14.27 10.81
CA PHE A 85 1.87 -14.10 12.07
C PHE A 85 3.33 -13.77 11.80
N TYR A 86 3.81 -12.75 12.51
CA TYR A 86 5.12 -12.17 12.25
C TYR A 86 6.08 -12.24 13.43
N ASP A 87 7.36 -12.44 13.10
CA ASP A 87 8.47 -12.59 14.06
C ASP A 87 8.15 -13.64 15.13
N CYS A 88 7.80 -14.84 14.68
CA CYS A 88 7.34 -15.90 15.56
C CYS A 88 8.48 -16.72 16.13
N HIS A 89 8.38 -17.05 17.41
CA HIS A 89 9.24 -17.99 18.12
C HIS A 89 8.45 -19.23 18.52
N LEU A 90 9.04 -20.41 18.32
CA LEU A 90 8.51 -21.67 18.81
C LEU A 90 8.98 -21.87 20.27
N VAL A 91 8.08 -21.61 21.22
CA VAL A 91 8.41 -21.62 22.65
C VAL A 91 8.16 -22.97 23.33
N SER A 92 7.41 -23.85 22.67
CA SER A 92 7.24 -25.25 23.07
C SER A 92 6.98 -26.11 21.84
N TRP A 93 7.64 -27.27 21.78
CA TRP A 93 7.42 -28.25 20.74
C TRP A 93 7.38 -29.65 21.36
N LYS A 94 6.36 -30.43 21.02
CA LYS A 94 6.17 -31.79 21.51
C LYS A 94 5.71 -32.70 20.38
N ASN A 95 6.35 -33.86 20.26
CA ASN A 95 5.93 -34.93 19.35
C ASN A 95 5.13 -35.99 20.12
N ASP A 96 4.03 -36.42 19.54
CA ASP A 96 3.20 -37.50 20.06
C ASP A 96 3.01 -38.57 18.98
N PHE A 97 3.29 -39.82 19.35
CA PHE A 97 3.05 -40.99 18.50
C PHE A 97 2.14 -41.98 19.22
N THR A 98 1.22 -42.58 18.47
CA THR A 98 0.37 -43.68 18.92
C THR A 98 0.25 -44.73 17.81
N ALA A 99 0.53 -45.99 18.15
CA ALA A 99 0.41 -47.09 17.21
C ALA A 99 -1.06 -47.49 16.93
N THR A 100 -2.01 -47.00 17.74
CA THR A 100 -3.41 -47.46 17.72
C THR A 100 -4.42 -46.33 17.57
N GLY A 101 -3.97 -45.06 17.55
CA GLY A 101 -4.85 -43.90 17.40
C GLY A 101 -5.19 -43.58 15.95
N SER A 102 -6.26 -42.78 15.76
CA SER A 102 -6.69 -42.33 14.43
C SER A 102 -5.71 -41.37 13.75
N ASN A 103 -4.92 -40.64 14.54
CA ASN A 103 -3.81 -39.81 14.07
C ASN A 103 -2.53 -40.38 14.70
N PRO A 104 -1.80 -41.24 13.98
CA PRO A 104 -0.71 -42.02 14.58
C PRO A 104 0.49 -41.16 14.97
N MET A 105 0.65 -39.98 14.36
CA MET A 105 1.71 -39.04 14.71
C MET A 105 1.22 -37.60 14.57
N SER A 106 1.48 -36.78 15.59
CA SER A 106 1.12 -35.36 15.60
C SER A 106 2.15 -34.55 16.38
N GLU A 107 2.25 -33.27 16.05
CA GLU A 107 3.16 -32.34 16.71
C GLU A 107 2.35 -31.20 17.35
N THR A 108 2.59 -30.95 18.63
CA THR A 108 2.01 -29.83 19.37
C THR A 108 3.01 -28.69 19.42
N LEU A 109 2.60 -27.52 18.96
CA LEU A 109 3.43 -26.31 18.90
C LEU A 109 2.79 -25.22 19.76
N ASP A 110 3.59 -24.58 20.61
CA ASP A 110 3.25 -23.28 21.20
C ASP A 110 4.14 -22.20 20.60
N ILE A 111 3.50 -21.20 19.98
CA ILE A 111 4.16 -20.17 19.20
C ILE A 111 3.77 -18.80 19.77
N THR A 112 4.75 -17.94 20.01
CA THR A 112 4.53 -16.52 20.28
C THR A 112 4.97 -15.69 19.08
N CYS A 113 4.29 -14.59 18.80
CA CYS A 113 4.56 -13.75 17.64
C CYS A 113 4.45 -12.28 18.02
N ALA A 114 5.24 -11.45 17.35
CA ALA A 114 5.25 -10.02 17.57
C ALA A 114 4.16 -9.31 16.75
N GLY A 115 3.81 -9.85 15.58
CA GLY A 115 2.75 -9.30 14.73
C GLY A 115 1.66 -10.32 14.45
N VAL A 116 0.40 -9.87 14.38
CA VAL A 116 -0.72 -10.69 13.92
C VAL A 116 -1.63 -9.85 13.03
N GLU A 117 -1.94 -10.36 11.86
CA GLU A 117 -2.89 -9.79 10.91
C GLU A 117 -3.94 -10.82 10.54
N ASP A 118 -5.18 -10.37 10.39
CA ASP A 118 -6.28 -11.20 9.92
C ASP A 118 -6.82 -10.59 8.64
N SER A 119 -6.87 -11.38 7.57
CA SER A 119 -7.44 -11.00 6.27
C SER A 119 -8.86 -10.40 6.31
N THR A 120 -9.58 -10.61 7.42
CA THR A 120 -10.93 -10.08 7.63
C THR A 120 -10.96 -8.80 8.49
N SER A 121 -9.80 -8.32 8.95
CA SER A 121 -9.63 -7.15 9.81
C SER A 121 -8.80 -6.09 9.10
N ALA A 122 -9.15 -4.81 9.31
CA ALA A 122 -8.28 -3.70 8.91
C ALA A 122 -7.15 -3.43 9.93
N GLY A 123 -7.32 -3.90 11.17
CA GLY A 123 -6.35 -3.69 12.25
C GLY A 123 -5.28 -4.77 12.29
N VAL A 124 -4.06 -4.38 12.64
CA VAL A 124 -2.89 -5.25 12.82
C VAL A 124 -2.40 -5.14 14.26
N TYR A 125 -2.22 -6.29 14.92
CA TYR A 125 -1.53 -6.32 16.20
C TYR A 125 -0.02 -6.21 15.99
N SER A 126 0.64 -5.38 16.80
CA SER A 126 2.09 -5.21 16.78
C SER A 126 2.62 -5.04 18.21
N ALA A 127 3.43 -5.99 18.65
CA ALA A 127 4.17 -5.93 19.90
C ALA A 127 5.37 -4.99 19.76
N TYR A 128 5.84 -4.45 20.88
CA TYR A 128 6.97 -3.51 20.91
C TYR A 128 8.28 -4.09 20.34
N TRP A 129 8.41 -5.40 20.30
CA TRP A 129 9.60 -6.12 19.84
C TRP A 129 9.47 -6.64 18.39
N ARG A 130 8.37 -6.35 17.69
CA ARG A 130 8.20 -6.72 16.27
C ARG A 130 9.26 -6.02 15.43
N GLU A 131 10.02 -6.80 14.66
CA GLU A 131 11.06 -6.38 13.72
C GLU A 131 10.57 -6.33 12.28
N THR A 132 9.68 -7.23 11.88
CA THR A 132 9.07 -7.20 10.54
C THR A 132 8.26 -5.92 10.38
N PHE A 133 8.53 -5.20 9.29
CA PHE A 133 8.01 -3.85 9.04
C PHE A 133 8.45 -2.81 10.09
N LYS A 134 9.52 -3.04 10.87
CA LYS A 134 10.24 -1.93 11.48
C LYS A 134 10.73 -1.07 10.34
N LYS A 135 10.04 0.05 10.21
CA LYS A 135 10.56 1.26 9.62
C LYS A 135 11.85 1.59 10.40
N ASP A 136 13.00 1.10 9.95
CA ASP A 136 14.29 1.75 10.24
C ASP A 136 14.04 3.22 10.06
N ASN A 137 14.31 4.05 11.09
CA ASN A 137 14.08 5.50 11.12
C ASN A 137 13.79 6.01 9.72
N VAL A 138 12.50 6.00 9.33
CA VAL A 138 12.18 6.42 7.98
C VAL A 138 12.52 7.88 8.04
N GLU A 139 13.61 8.28 7.39
CA GLU A 139 13.67 9.62 6.83
C GLU A 139 12.28 9.83 6.26
N ALA A 140 11.56 10.80 6.81
CA ALA A 140 10.15 11.00 6.57
C ALA A 140 9.92 10.73 5.09
N THR A 141 9.08 9.72 4.78
CA THR A 141 8.80 9.39 3.39
C THR A 141 8.43 10.72 2.76
N ILE A 142 9.30 11.23 1.89
CA ILE A 142 8.95 12.37 1.06
C ILE A 142 7.74 11.81 0.33
N LEU A 143 6.54 12.24 0.74
CA LEU A 143 5.43 12.27 -0.17
C LEU A 143 6.04 12.99 -1.36
N GLU A 144 6.23 12.29 -2.49
CA GLU A 144 6.46 13.00 -3.73
C GLU A 144 5.30 13.97 -3.80
N GLU A 145 5.59 15.22 -3.48
CA GLU A 145 4.63 16.29 -3.55
C GLU A 145 4.34 16.32 -5.03
N ILE A 146 3.17 15.79 -5.40
CA ILE A 146 2.77 15.69 -6.79
C ILE A 146 2.46 17.14 -7.20
N GLU A 147 3.51 17.90 -7.49
CA GLU A 147 3.44 19.31 -7.79
C GLU A 147 2.82 19.49 -9.18
N PRO A 148 1.95 20.49 -9.35
CA PRO A 148 1.39 20.83 -10.65
C PRO A 148 2.52 21.23 -11.59
N LYS A 149 2.66 20.50 -12.71
CA LYS A 149 3.74 20.70 -13.67
C LYS A 149 3.18 21.09 -15.03
N LEU A 150 3.71 22.19 -15.59
CA LEU A 150 3.57 22.49 -17.01
C LEU A 150 4.44 21.50 -17.80
N VAL A 151 3.83 20.65 -18.62
CA VAL A 151 4.54 19.67 -19.45
C VAL A 151 5.01 20.36 -20.74
N GLU A 152 4.07 20.98 -21.45
CA GLU A 152 4.32 21.69 -22.71
C GLU A 152 3.19 22.67 -23.03
N TYR A 153 3.42 23.52 -24.02
CA TYR A 153 2.38 24.29 -24.68
C TYR A 153 2.65 24.41 -26.18
N HIS A 154 1.59 24.61 -26.96
CA HIS A 154 1.67 24.95 -28.38
C HIS A 154 0.58 25.93 -28.77
N PHE A 155 0.69 26.50 -29.98
CA PHE A 155 -0.31 27.40 -30.53
C PHE A 155 -1.17 26.67 -31.57
N GLU A 156 -2.48 26.88 -31.54
CA GLU A 156 -3.43 26.43 -32.54
C GLU A 156 -4.09 27.61 -33.25
N ASN A 157 -4.41 27.44 -34.53
CA ASN A 157 -5.27 28.36 -35.26
C ASN A 157 -6.76 28.13 -34.92
N LYS A 158 -7.65 28.95 -35.46
CA LYS A 158 -9.11 28.81 -35.25
C LYS A 158 -9.71 27.47 -35.71
N ASN A 159 -8.99 26.72 -36.54
CA ASN A 159 -9.41 25.40 -37.02
C ASN A 159 -8.87 24.26 -36.13
N GLY A 160 -8.12 24.58 -35.07
CA GLY A 160 -7.47 23.59 -34.20
C GLY A 160 -6.19 22.98 -34.78
N GLU A 161 -5.60 23.59 -35.81
CA GLU A 161 -4.34 23.11 -36.38
C GLU A 161 -3.17 23.78 -35.66
N VAL A 162 -2.17 22.98 -35.28
CA VAL A 162 -0.93 23.46 -34.64
C VAL A 162 -0.19 24.39 -35.60
N ILE A 163 0.20 25.56 -35.11
CA ILE A 163 0.95 26.58 -35.86
C ILE A 163 2.24 26.94 -35.13
N GLU A 164 3.30 27.13 -35.90
CA GLU A 164 4.59 27.57 -35.38
C GLU A 164 4.57 29.08 -35.10
N GLU A 165 5.33 29.50 -34.09
CA GLU A 165 5.38 30.89 -33.64
C GLU A 165 5.76 31.90 -34.75
N LYS A 166 6.67 31.48 -35.65
CA LYS A 166 7.13 32.26 -36.81
C LYS A 166 6.00 32.59 -37.80
N ASP A 167 4.95 31.77 -37.82
CA ASP A 167 3.84 31.86 -38.77
C ASP A 167 2.67 32.69 -38.21
N ILE A 168 2.70 33.02 -36.92
CA ILE A 168 1.72 33.88 -36.25
C ILE A 168 1.85 35.32 -36.79
N LYS A 169 0.75 35.96 -37.15
CA LYS A 169 0.75 37.36 -37.62
C LYS A 169 0.25 38.30 -36.53
N GLY A 170 0.71 39.56 -36.55
CA GLY A 170 0.15 40.58 -35.68
C GLY A 170 -1.35 40.77 -35.93
N ASN A 171 -2.11 40.97 -34.86
CA ASN A 171 -3.58 41.00 -34.80
C ASN A 171 -4.26 39.66 -35.15
N GLN A 172 -3.56 38.53 -35.05
CA GLN A 172 -4.14 37.20 -35.23
C GLN A 172 -4.67 36.65 -33.90
N GLU A 173 -5.88 36.12 -33.91
CA GLU A 173 -6.44 35.32 -32.81
C GLU A 173 -5.95 33.87 -32.92
N ILE A 174 -5.45 33.33 -31.81
CA ILE A 174 -4.87 31.99 -31.69
C ILE A 174 -5.31 31.36 -30.36
N GLU A 175 -5.23 30.04 -30.27
CA GLU A 175 -5.42 29.30 -29.01
C GLU A 175 -4.06 28.85 -28.49
N LEU A 176 -3.78 29.14 -27.22
CA LEU A 176 -2.67 28.54 -26.49
C LEU A 176 -3.17 27.25 -25.84
N VAL A 177 -2.64 26.12 -26.26
CA VAL A 177 -2.96 24.81 -25.69
C VAL A 177 -1.88 24.45 -24.69
N ILE A 178 -2.30 24.14 -23.47
CA ILE A 178 -1.41 23.90 -22.34
C ILE A 178 -1.64 22.49 -21.82
N THR A 179 -0.59 21.67 -21.84
CA THR A 179 -0.60 20.32 -21.30
C THR A 179 0.05 20.33 -19.92
N THR A 180 -0.66 19.78 -18.94
CA THR A 180 -0.23 19.79 -17.55
C THR A 180 -0.31 18.41 -16.91
N GLU A 181 0.56 18.16 -15.95
CA GLU A 181 0.52 16.99 -15.09
C GLU A 181 0.12 17.46 -13.69
N ASN A 182 -0.87 16.78 -13.09
CA ASN A 182 -1.28 17.00 -11.70
C ASN A 182 -1.72 18.44 -11.35
N ALA A 183 -2.17 19.22 -12.35
CA ALA A 183 -2.56 20.61 -12.17
C ALA A 183 -4.08 20.86 -12.18
N ASN A 184 -4.91 19.82 -12.30
CA ASN A 184 -6.37 19.98 -12.35
C ASN A 184 -6.91 20.71 -11.11
N GLY A 185 -7.68 21.78 -11.33
CA GLY A 185 -8.25 22.63 -10.28
C GLY A 185 -7.30 23.70 -9.75
N THR A 186 -6.06 23.77 -10.23
CA THR A 186 -5.07 24.77 -9.83
C THR A 186 -4.94 25.90 -10.86
N THR A 187 -4.19 26.95 -10.52
CA THR A 187 -3.80 28.00 -11.46
C THR A 187 -2.30 27.98 -11.69
N ILE A 188 -1.88 28.02 -12.95
CA ILE A 188 -0.46 28.05 -13.32
C ILE A 188 -0.07 29.34 -14.03
N LYS A 189 1.24 29.60 -14.08
CA LYS A 189 1.86 30.68 -14.83
C LYS A 189 2.55 30.07 -16.04
N VAL A 190 2.23 30.55 -17.24
CA VAL A 190 2.86 30.13 -18.48
C VAL A 190 3.70 31.28 -19.00
N ASN A 191 4.98 31.03 -19.25
CA ASN A 191 5.86 32.00 -19.90
C ASN A 191 6.04 31.57 -21.35
N LEU A 192 5.54 32.38 -22.28
CA LEU A 192 5.59 32.09 -23.71
C LEU A 192 6.98 32.39 -24.31
N ASN A 193 7.88 33.06 -23.56
CA ASN A 193 9.26 33.38 -23.94
C ASN A 193 9.37 33.89 -25.39
N ASN A 194 8.46 34.78 -25.80
CA ASN A 194 8.44 35.30 -27.16
C ASN A 194 9.36 36.51 -27.28
N SER A 195 10.02 36.66 -28.42
CA SER A 195 10.88 37.83 -28.70
C SER A 195 10.45 38.63 -29.93
N ARG A 196 9.34 38.25 -30.57
CA ARG A 196 8.88 38.78 -31.85
C ARG A 196 7.49 39.43 -31.77
N LEU A 197 6.61 38.91 -30.93
CA LEU A 197 5.23 39.35 -30.78
C LEU A 197 4.87 39.41 -29.30
N ASP A 198 4.12 40.44 -28.93
CA ASP A 198 3.44 40.48 -27.64
C ASP A 198 2.08 39.77 -27.75
N PHE A 199 1.53 39.28 -26.65
CA PHE A 199 0.20 38.66 -26.63
C PHE A 199 -0.78 39.43 -25.73
N LYS A 200 -2.07 39.36 -26.11
CA LYS A 200 -3.21 39.81 -25.31
C LYS A 200 -4.03 38.63 -24.84
N HIS A 201 -4.40 38.63 -23.57
CA HIS A 201 -5.40 37.72 -23.01
C HIS A 201 -6.51 38.55 -22.35
N ASN A 202 -7.78 38.27 -22.68
CA ASN A 202 -8.94 39.02 -22.19
C ASN A 202 -8.84 40.55 -22.34
N GLY A 203 -8.12 41.03 -23.36
CA GLY A 203 -7.92 42.45 -23.64
C GLY A 203 -6.68 43.08 -22.97
N GLU A 204 -6.04 42.39 -22.03
CA GLU A 204 -4.83 42.85 -21.34
C GLU A 204 -3.56 42.31 -22.02
N ILE A 205 -2.53 43.16 -22.17
CA ILE A 205 -1.23 42.76 -22.72
C ILE A 205 -0.48 41.95 -21.66
N LEU A 206 0.10 40.82 -22.07
CA LEU A 206 0.94 39.99 -21.21
C LEU A 206 2.29 40.67 -20.99
N GLU A 207 2.56 41.10 -19.76
CA GLU A 207 3.86 41.67 -19.41
C GLU A 207 4.97 40.60 -19.52
N ASN A 208 5.96 40.86 -20.38
CA ASN A 208 7.07 39.93 -20.70
C ASN A 208 6.59 38.56 -21.21
N ASP A 209 5.46 38.52 -21.92
CA ASP A 209 4.85 37.29 -22.45
C ASP A 209 4.51 36.24 -21.39
N ILE A 210 4.26 36.72 -20.17
CA ILE A 210 3.86 35.89 -19.06
C ILE A 210 2.35 35.94 -18.89
N LEU A 211 1.72 34.80 -19.15
CA LEU A 211 0.32 34.55 -18.81
C LEU A 211 0.22 34.06 -17.36
N LYS A 212 -0.46 34.82 -16.50
CA LYS A 212 -0.61 34.50 -15.06
C LYS A 212 -2.03 34.01 -14.78
N GLY A 213 -2.16 33.06 -13.86
CA GLY A 213 -3.46 32.67 -13.29
C GLY A 213 -4.33 31.80 -14.21
N VAL A 214 -3.71 31.01 -15.10
CA VAL A 214 -4.46 30.11 -15.99
C VAL A 214 -5.07 29.00 -15.16
N LYS A 215 -6.41 28.96 -15.09
CA LYS A 215 -7.12 27.89 -14.40
C LYS A 215 -7.13 26.62 -15.24
N ILE A 216 -6.52 25.57 -14.72
CA ILE A 216 -6.45 24.26 -15.36
C ILE A 216 -7.67 23.44 -14.92
N ASN A 217 -8.45 22.97 -15.89
CA ASN A 217 -9.67 22.19 -15.62
C ASN A 217 -9.54 20.72 -16.04
N ASP A 218 -8.50 20.38 -16.81
CA ASP A 218 -8.21 19.04 -17.30
C ASP A 218 -6.72 18.93 -17.66
N GLU A 219 -6.26 17.74 -18.10
CA GLU A 219 -4.89 17.50 -18.59
C GLU A 219 -4.47 18.52 -19.66
N GLU A 220 -5.43 18.93 -20.50
CA GLU A 220 -5.24 19.92 -21.56
C GLU A 220 -6.19 21.11 -21.37
N THR A 221 -5.63 22.33 -21.35
CA THR A 221 -6.40 23.59 -21.22
C THR A 221 -6.10 24.52 -22.38
N ARG A 222 -7.15 25.01 -23.04
CA ARG A 222 -7.05 25.99 -24.14
C ARG A 222 -7.31 27.40 -23.62
N VAL A 223 -6.45 28.34 -24.02
CA VAL A 223 -6.55 29.75 -23.64
C VAL A 223 -6.51 30.63 -24.88
N PRO A 224 -7.55 31.43 -25.15
CA PRO A 224 -7.56 32.33 -26.29
C PRO A 224 -6.59 33.49 -26.09
N LEU A 225 -5.77 33.76 -27.11
CA LEU A 225 -4.83 34.87 -27.16
C LEU A 225 -5.00 35.67 -28.46
N THR A 226 -4.65 36.96 -28.40
CA THR A 226 -4.49 37.81 -29.58
C THR A 226 -3.04 38.22 -29.70
N ALA A 227 -2.37 37.84 -30.79
CA ALA A 227 -1.01 38.26 -31.07
C ALA A 227 -0.98 39.74 -31.48
N ILE A 228 0.04 40.47 -31.05
CA ILE A 228 0.23 41.90 -31.29
C ILE A 228 1.65 42.11 -31.77
N LYS A 229 1.83 43.08 -32.66
CA LYS A 229 3.19 43.55 -32.97
C LYS A 229 3.75 44.25 -31.74
N GLN A 230 4.97 43.88 -31.36
CA GLN A 230 5.79 44.62 -30.42
C GLN A 230 6.05 46.06 -30.91
#